data_AF-A0A2D7EZ82-F1
#
_entry.id   AF-A0A2D7EZ82-F1
#
_cell.length_a   1.000
_cell.length_b   1.000
_cell.length_c   1.000
_cell.angle_alpha   90.00
_cell.angle_beta   90.00
_cell.angle_gamma   90.00
#
_symmetry.space_group_name_H-M   'P 1'
#
loop_
_entity.id
_entity.type
_entity.pdbx_description
1 polymer ?
#
loop_
_entity_poly.entity_id
_entity_poly.type
_entity_poly.pdbx_seq_one_letter_code
_entity_poly.pdbx_strand_id
1 'polypeptide(L)' 'MGLILLSLILALIFGCCFWLVIGEIFPLNQEKKWPALNNIISYSLFLAPAVYLIIFSLA' A
#
# COMPACT_ATOMS: atom_id res chain seq x y z
N MET A 1 11.31 16.37 -7.52
CA MET A 1 9.82 16.28 -7.50
C MET A 1 9.31 15.03 -8.20
N GLY A 2 9.78 14.69 -9.41
CA GLY A 2 9.34 13.49 -10.14
C GLY A 2 9.50 12.17 -9.37
N LEU A 3 10.63 11.97 -8.66
CA LEU A 3 10.86 10.76 -7.86
C LEU A 3 9.90 10.60 -6.69
N ILE A 4 9.44 11.71 -6.10
CA ILE A 4 8.44 11.68 -5.02
C ILE A 4 7.10 11.20 -5.59
N LEU A 5 6.67 11.76 -6.72
CA LEU A 5 5.43 11.33 -7.39
C LEU A 5 5.51 9.86 -7.81
N LEU A 6 6.65 9.44 -8.35
CA LEU A 6 6.90 8.04 -8.72
C LEU A 6 6.80 7.10 -7.51
N SER A 7 7.37 7.48 -6.36
CA SER A 7 7.28 6.69 -5.13
C SER A 7 5.84 6.50 -4.66
N LEU A 8 5.00 7.53 -4.81
CA LEU A 8 3.60 7.51 -4.41
C LEU A 8 2.76 6.62 -5.34
N ILE A 9 3.00 6.71 -6.65
CA ILE A 9 2.34 5.84 -7.65
C ILE A 9 2.73 4.38 -7.43
N LEU A 10 4.03 4.10 -7.20
CA LEU A 10 4.52 2.75 -6.91
C LEU A 10 3.91 2.19 -5.63
N ALA A 11 3.81 2.99 -4.57
CA ALA A 11 3.17 2.56 -3.32
C ALA A 11 1.70 2.16 -3.51
N LEU A 12 0.94 2.89 -4.33
CA LEU A 12 -0.43 2.54 -4.68
C LEU A 12 -0.50 1.25 -5.50
N ILE A 13 0.35 1.10 -6.51
CA ILE A 13 0.40 -0.12 -7.33
C ILE A 13 0.74 -1.33 -6.47
N PHE A 14 1.78 -1.23 -5.63
CA PHE A 14 2.15 -2.30 -4.72
C PHE A 14 1.07 -2.56 -3.67
N GLY A 15 0.38 -1.54 -3.16
CA GLY A 15 -0.76 -1.72 -2.26
C GLY A 15 -1.90 -2.50 -2.91
N CYS A 16 -2.20 -2.24 -4.19
CA CYS A 16 -3.16 -3.04 -4.98
C CYS A 16 -2.68 -4.47 -5.18
N CYS A 17 -1.40 -4.68 -5.55
CA CYS A 17 -0.83 -6.03 -5.69
C CYS A 17 -0.89 -6.81 -4.37
N PHE A 18 -0.58 -6.15 -3.25
CA PHE A 18 -0.62 -6.74 -1.93
C PHE A 18 -2.06 -7.10 -1.52
N TRP A 19 -3.03 -6.24 -1.85
CA TRP A 19 -4.46 -6.56 -1.69
C TRP A 19 -4.89 -7.76 -2.53
N LEU A 20 -4.38 -7.96 -3.75
CA LEU A 20 -4.71 -9.16 -4.55
C LEU A 20 -4.19 -10.45 -3.93
N VAL A 21 -3.06 -10.40 -3.23
CA VAL A 21 -2.46 -11.58 -2.57
C VAL A 21 -3.13 -11.87 -1.23
N ILE A 22 -3.39 -10.83 -0.45
CA ILE A 22 -3.84 -10.96 0.94
C ILE A 22 -5.37 -10.87 1.04
N GLY A 23 -6.01 -10.07 0.20
CA GLY A 23 -7.45 -9.83 0.21
C GLY A 23 -7.91 -8.85 1.30
N GLU A 24 -9.20 -8.92 1.60
CA GLU A 24 -9.89 -8.08 2.60
C GLU A 24 -9.71 -8.61 4.03
N ILE A 25 -8.46 -8.72 4.48
CA ILE A 25 -8.17 -9.25 5.81
C ILE A 25 -8.50 -8.24 6.91
N PHE A 26 -8.40 -6.93 6.65
CA PHE A 26 -8.66 -5.93 7.66
C PHE A 26 -10.16 -5.65 7.85
N PRO A 27 -10.59 -5.41 9.10
CA PRO A 27 -9.82 -5.51 10.34
C PRO A 27 -9.65 -6.97 10.78
N LEU A 28 -8.50 -7.27 11.38
CA LEU A 28 -8.20 -8.60 11.93
C LEU A 28 -9.20 -8.96 13.05
N ASN A 29 -9.62 -10.22 13.11
CA ASN A 29 -10.54 -10.75 14.13
C ASN A 29 -11.90 -10.03 14.25
N GLN A 30 -12.41 -9.47 13.16
CA GLN A 30 -13.75 -8.89 13.08
C GLN A 30 -14.58 -9.62 12.03
N GLU A 31 -15.85 -9.88 12.35
CA GLU A 31 -16.82 -10.49 11.40
C GLU A 31 -17.12 -9.55 10.24
N LYS A 32 -17.20 -8.25 10.52
CA LYS A 32 -17.40 -7.23 9.49
C LYS A 32 -16.06 -6.73 8.96
N LYS A 33 -15.73 -7.14 7.74
CA LYS A 33 -14.54 -6.67 7.03
C LYS A 33 -14.70 -5.26 6.48
N TRP A 34 -13.56 -4.58 6.33
CA TRP A 34 -13.52 -3.30 5.64
C TRP A 34 -13.75 -3.51 4.14
N PRO A 35 -14.36 -2.53 3.45
CA PRO A 35 -14.47 -2.59 2.00
C PRO A 35 -13.08 -2.61 1.34
N ALA A 36 -12.98 -3.19 0.15
CA ALA A 36 -11.76 -3.27 -0.66
C ALA A 36 -10.95 -1.98 -0.66
N LEU A 37 -11.60 -0.83 -0.88
CA LEU A 37 -10.93 0.47 -0.95
C LEU A 37 -10.15 0.80 0.33
N ASN A 38 -10.73 0.55 1.50
CA ASN A 38 -10.08 0.81 2.78
C ASN A 38 -8.89 -0.14 3.02
N ASN A 39 -9.00 -1.40 2.59
CA ASN A 39 -7.89 -2.34 2.63
C ASN A 39 -6.74 -1.87 1.73
N ILE A 40 -7.02 -1.55 0.47
CA ILE A 40 -6.02 -1.06 -0.50
C ILE A 40 -5.34 0.20 0.00
N ILE A 41 -6.09 1.18 0.52
CA ILE A 41 -5.54 2.41 1.09
C ILE A 41 -4.60 2.08 2.26
N SER A 42 -5.02 1.18 3.16
CA SER A 42 -4.21 0.81 4.33
C SER A 42 -2.91 0.10 3.92
N TYR A 43 -2.98 -0.85 2.98
CA TYR A 43 -1.79 -1.51 2.44
C TYR A 43 -0.87 -0.53 1.72
N SER A 44 -1.43 0.39 0.94
CA SER A 44 -0.67 1.42 0.22
C SER A 44 0.03 2.38 1.19
N LEU A 45 -0.66 2.83 2.25
CA LEU A 45 -0.08 3.67 3.30
C LEU A 45 1.05 2.96 4.06
N PHE A 46 0.87 1.67 4.32
CA PHE A 46 1.91 0.85 4.96
C PHE A 46 3.14 0.68 4.06
N LEU A 47 2.94 0.51 2.74
CA LEU A 47 4.02 0.35 1.77
C LEU A 47 4.69 1.66 1.36
N ALA A 48 4.00 2.80 1.45
CA ALA A 48 4.52 4.11 1.07
C ALA A 48 5.89 4.46 1.67
N PRO A 49 6.12 4.36 3.00
CA PRO A 49 7.43 4.66 3.59
C PRO A 49 8.51 3.67 3.11
N ALA A 50 8.19 2.38 2.95
CA ALA A 50 9.15 1.40 2.44
C ALA A 50 9.57 1.72 1.00
N VAL A 51 8.61 1.99 0.11
CA VAL A 51 8.86 2.37 -1.29
C VAL A 51 9.64 3.68 -1.37
N TYR A 52 9.28 4.69 -0.58
CA TYR A 52 10.02 5.95 -0.50
C TYR A 52 11.47 5.72 -0.07
N LEU A 53 11.69 5.00 1.03
CA LEU A 53 13.04 4.73 1.52
C LEU A 53 13.88 3.94 0.51
N ILE A 54 13.31 2.94 -0.16
CA ILE A 54 14.01 2.19 -1.21
C ILE A 54 14.42 3.12 -2.35
N ILE A 55 13.53 3.97 -2.84
CA ILE A 55 13.83 4.86 -3.96
C ILE A 55 14.87 5.91 -3.57
N PHE A 56 14.77 6.50 -2.38
CA PHE A 56 15.64 7.63 -1.98
C PHE A 56 16.92 7.22 -1.25
N SER A 57 17.01 6.00 -0.73
CA SER A 57 18.23 5.49 -0.09
C SER A 57 19.08 4.66 -1.06
N LEU A 58 18.50 4.17 -2.15
CA LEU A 58 19.19 3.40 -3.19
C LEU A 58 19.53 4.25 -4.44
N ALA A 59 19.03 5.49 -4.53
CA ALA A 59 19.34 6.46 -5.59
C ALA A 59 20.50 7.38 -5.19
#